data_AF-A0A7Y3G7Q8-F1
#
_entry.id   AF-A0A7Y3G7Q8-F1
#
_cell.length_a   1.000
_cell.length_b   1.000
_cell.length_c   1.000
_cell.angle_alpha   90.00
_cell.angle_beta   90.00
_cell.angle_gamma   90.00
#
_symmetry.space_group_name_H-M   'P 1'
#
loop_
_entity.id
_entity.type
_entity.pdbx_description
1 polymer ?
#
loop_
_entity_poly.entity_id
_entity_poly.type
_entity_poly.pdbx_seq_one_letter_code
_entity_poly.pdbx_strand_id
1 'polypeptide(L)'
;MNKHVFIYLLLTVFTSFSSIFSQLCDGVTYSPPSIPANCTYNYTSLGWFDSAGNPISKPNGTNGSESICFLADNAESFGGLNGLFYLAPGVNFTGSINGFGGGDIVIDGNLSPTNNQGISNTNLWVGENGTYNRPGNLSMNNVSNFYNAGTINIGGTVSMGGDTSLTNFPNSTYTVGSDFGSNGTVKNCGLMLAETGEMSFQGGSDFKNFCAVYAKEDMQFNNNFTNDGLFIIDGSLTFGGGAVNLFNRGTMLVTDFTLGDGKNFIGDNYESILIVRNNAALTSGASITDHLFFDVDDGGGFDSVCGSCTEDVLLINTVDIPATEAALTENCGAGIIVGVPSATIDFDGIDDYIDSSLNLSGYAAMTAMAWIKLDPAFTNTGNVLDQGAFDLQITNTFRPRVQLNSGLATAPFANALPLDVWTHLAVVYDGSLASDNLKLYINGEHVATSSDPSLLGSINASGGRFTIGREASIPAEFFHGAIDEVRMFDVALTEEQLRRSIYQEIEQKSTKVAGSVIPYDIDKDLPETLLWTNLQAYYPMKEVKTNSRTTDYSSYDRLATLYNIATVQPQTAPMPYETQADGSWTT
;
A
#
# COMPACT_ATOMS: atom_id res chain seq x y z
N MET A 1 17.05 -48.60 -11.07
CA MET A 1 15.62 -48.76 -11.38
C MET A 1 14.99 -47.38 -11.39
N ASN A 2 14.55 -46.95 -12.56
CA ASN A 2 13.93 -45.64 -12.82
C ASN A 2 12.77 -45.36 -11.85
N LYS A 3 12.74 -44.15 -11.28
CA LYS A 3 11.48 -43.56 -10.80
C LYS A 3 11.33 -42.17 -11.41
N HIS A 4 10.24 -42.06 -12.16
CA HIS A 4 9.82 -40.93 -12.96
C HIS A 4 9.47 -39.73 -12.08
N VAL A 5 9.99 -38.56 -12.46
CA VAL A 5 9.50 -37.25 -12.02
C VAL A 5 8.30 -36.92 -12.90
N PHE A 6 7.11 -36.83 -12.31
CA PHE A 6 5.91 -36.31 -12.97
C PHE A 6 5.94 -34.79 -12.85
N ILE A 7 6.26 -34.10 -13.95
CA ILE A 7 6.02 -32.67 -14.13
C ILE A 7 4.59 -32.54 -14.65
N TYR A 8 3.70 -31.94 -13.86
CA TYR A 8 2.39 -31.51 -14.33
C TYR A 8 2.56 -30.25 -15.19
N LEU A 9 2.56 -30.42 -16.50
CA LEU A 9 2.43 -29.32 -17.47
C LEU A 9 0.93 -29.05 -17.64
N LEU A 10 0.41 -28.02 -16.96
CA LEU A 10 -0.96 -27.55 -17.16
C LEU A 10 -1.00 -26.74 -18.47
N LEU A 11 -1.36 -27.39 -19.57
CA LEU A 11 -1.57 -26.76 -20.87
C LEU A 11 -2.99 -26.16 -20.91
N THR A 12 -3.17 -24.94 -20.41
CA THR A 12 -4.42 -24.19 -20.62
C THR A 12 -4.40 -23.57 -22.02
N VAL A 13 -5.16 -24.17 -22.93
CA VAL A 13 -5.52 -23.60 -24.23
C VAL A 13 -6.49 -22.45 -23.97
N PHE A 14 -5.99 -21.21 -23.94
CA PHE A 14 -6.84 -20.02 -23.98
C PHE A 14 -7.39 -19.86 -25.39
N THR A 15 -8.67 -20.19 -25.57
CA THR A 15 -9.45 -19.65 -26.69
C THR A 15 -9.72 -18.17 -26.38
N SER A 16 -9.13 -17.28 -27.18
CA SER A 16 -9.28 -15.82 -27.06
C SER A 16 -10.72 -15.39 -27.35
N PHE A 17 -11.55 -15.35 -26.31
CA PHE A 17 -12.60 -14.35 -26.21
C PHE A 17 -12.04 -13.23 -25.35
N SER A 18 -11.61 -12.14 -25.97
CA SER A 18 -11.30 -10.88 -25.28
C SER A 18 -12.61 -10.29 -24.75
N SER A 19 -13.07 -10.77 -23.60
CA SER A 19 -13.99 -10.01 -22.77
C SER A 19 -13.22 -8.76 -22.33
N ILE A 20 -13.51 -7.63 -22.97
CA ILE A 20 -12.99 -6.32 -22.58
C ILE A 20 -13.53 -6.07 -21.17
N PHE A 21 -12.71 -6.31 -20.14
CA PHE A 21 -13.03 -5.79 -18.81
C PHE A 21 -13.03 -4.26 -18.94
N SER A 22 -14.10 -3.58 -18.51
CA SER A 22 -14.11 -2.12 -18.55
C SER A 22 -13.00 -1.61 -17.64
N GLN A 23 -12.04 -0.89 -18.21
CA GLN A 23 -10.95 -0.31 -17.44
C GLN A 23 -11.50 0.81 -16.54
N LEU A 24 -11.00 0.90 -15.31
CA LEU A 24 -11.40 1.90 -14.31
C LEU A 24 -10.16 2.68 -13.85
N CYS A 25 -10.27 4.00 -13.73
CA CYS A 25 -9.25 4.85 -13.13
C CYS A 25 -9.90 5.96 -12.29
N ASP A 26 -9.71 5.92 -10.96
CA ASP A 26 -10.29 6.89 -10.01
C ASP A 26 -11.77 7.19 -10.28
N GLY A 27 -12.58 6.13 -10.37
CA GLY A 27 -14.03 6.19 -10.62
C GLY A 27 -14.43 6.51 -12.07
N VAL A 28 -13.49 6.76 -12.98
CA VAL A 28 -13.75 6.96 -14.41
C VAL A 28 -13.69 5.61 -15.12
N THR A 29 -14.74 5.24 -15.84
CA THR A 29 -14.77 4.02 -16.65
C THR A 29 -14.44 4.33 -18.10
N TYR A 30 -13.56 3.54 -18.72
CA TYR A 30 -13.28 3.64 -20.15
C TYR A 30 -14.52 3.19 -20.95
N SER A 31 -15.24 4.13 -21.55
CA SER A 31 -16.49 3.90 -22.29
C SER A 31 -16.54 4.75 -23.56
N PRO A 32 -15.83 4.36 -24.63
CA PRO A 32 -15.84 5.10 -25.89
C PRO A 32 -17.25 5.12 -26.49
N PRO A 33 -17.59 6.15 -27.29
CA PRO A 33 -18.89 6.23 -27.93
C PRO A 33 -19.13 5.05 -28.87
N SER A 34 -20.41 4.70 -29.07
CA SER A 34 -20.76 3.63 -30.01
C SER A 34 -20.38 4.01 -31.44
N ILE A 35 -19.62 3.14 -32.10
CA ILE A 35 -19.28 3.30 -33.51
C ILE A 35 -20.50 2.93 -34.36
N PRO A 36 -21.00 3.83 -35.24
CA PRO A 36 -22.11 3.52 -36.14
C PRO A 36 -21.76 2.37 -37.09
N ALA A 37 -22.73 1.51 -37.38
CA ALA A 37 -22.55 0.43 -38.36
C ALA A 37 -22.22 0.95 -39.77
N ASN A 38 -22.75 2.13 -40.13
CA ASN A 38 -22.42 2.86 -41.34
C ASN A 38 -22.21 4.33 -40.98
N CYS A 39 -20.99 4.83 -41.12
CA CYS A 39 -20.71 6.24 -40.87
C CYS A 39 -21.19 7.10 -42.03
N THR A 40 -21.33 8.41 -41.84
CA THR A 40 -21.72 9.35 -42.92
C THR A 40 -20.75 9.22 -44.10
N TYR A 41 -19.47 9.07 -43.80
CA TYR A 41 -18.39 8.85 -44.75
C TYR A 41 -17.53 7.67 -44.31
N ASN A 42 -17.32 6.71 -45.21
CA ASN A 42 -16.46 5.55 -44.96
C ASN A 42 -15.32 5.54 -45.97
N TYR A 43 -14.08 5.42 -45.47
CA TYR A 43 -12.91 5.18 -46.30
C TYR A 43 -12.52 3.72 -46.23
N THR A 44 -12.45 3.06 -47.38
CA THR A 44 -12.08 1.64 -47.52
C THR A 44 -10.92 1.50 -48.49
N SER A 45 -10.42 0.28 -48.68
CA SER A 45 -9.39 0.00 -49.70
C SER A 45 -9.85 0.29 -51.13
N LEU A 46 -11.15 0.50 -51.37
CA LEU A 46 -11.75 0.87 -52.66
C LEU A 46 -11.99 2.38 -52.80
N GLY A 47 -11.73 3.17 -51.76
CA GLY A 47 -11.95 4.62 -51.74
C GLY A 47 -13.11 5.05 -50.82
N TRP A 48 -13.70 6.21 -51.14
CA TRP A 48 -14.72 6.87 -50.34
C TRP A 48 -16.15 6.42 -50.68
N PHE A 49 -16.93 6.16 -49.64
CA PHE A 49 -18.34 5.79 -49.74
C PHE A 49 -19.21 6.60 -48.78
N ASP A 50 -20.45 6.87 -49.17
CA ASP A 50 -21.49 7.40 -48.28
C ASP A 50 -22.06 6.29 -47.35
N SER A 51 -22.98 6.65 -46.47
CA SER A 51 -23.63 5.71 -45.54
C SER A 51 -24.52 4.66 -46.22
N ALA A 52 -24.87 4.83 -47.50
CA ALA A 52 -25.61 3.87 -48.30
C ALA A 52 -24.71 2.96 -49.14
N GLY A 53 -23.38 3.14 -49.06
CA GLY A 53 -22.39 2.36 -49.81
C GLY A 53 -22.20 2.82 -51.25
N ASN A 54 -22.60 4.06 -51.61
CA ASN A 54 -22.33 4.62 -52.93
C ASN A 54 -20.96 5.32 -52.96
N PRO A 55 -20.15 5.15 -54.03
CA PRO A 55 -18.89 5.88 -54.17
C PRO A 55 -19.09 7.40 -54.21
N ILE A 56 -18.23 8.14 -53.51
CA ILE A 56 -18.24 9.60 -53.47
C ILE A 56 -16.83 10.16 -53.65
N SER A 57 -16.72 11.48 -53.84
CA SER A 57 -15.43 12.18 -53.72
C SER A 57 -15.05 12.35 -52.24
N LYS A 58 -13.75 12.51 -51.96
CA LYS A 58 -13.23 12.82 -50.63
C LYS A 58 -14.02 13.98 -49.97
N PRO A 59 -14.54 13.82 -48.74
CA PRO A 59 -15.13 14.93 -47.99
C PRO A 59 -14.05 15.95 -47.59
N ASN A 60 -14.36 17.23 -47.62
CA ASN A 60 -13.41 18.29 -47.23
C ASN A 60 -13.39 18.57 -45.72
N GLY A 61 -14.30 17.98 -44.96
CA GLY A 61 -14.48 18.16 -43.53
C GLY A 61 -15.84 17.58 -43.11
N THR A 62 -16.18 17.71 -41.84
CA THR A 62 -17.45 17.23 -41.28
C THR A 62 -18.09 18.27 -40.37
N ASN A 63 -19.41 18.22 -40.21
CA ASN A 63 -20.18 18.96 -39.21
C ASN A 63 -20.51 18.09 -37.97
N GLY A 64 -21.04 18.70 -36.91
CA GLY A 64 -21.24 18.03 -35.61
C GLY A 64 -22.21 16.83 -35.62
N SER A 65 -23.00 16.62 -36.68
CA SER A 65 -23.90 15.47 -36.82
C SER A 65 -23.34 14.36 -37.72
N GLU A 66 -22.19 14.59 -38.33
CA GLU A 66 -21.58 13.68 -39.30
C GLU A 66 -20.54 12.78 -38.63
N SER A 67 -20.31 11.63 -39.24
CA SER A 67 -19.30 10.66 -38.81
C SER A 67 -18.40 10.26 -39.98
N ILE A 68 -17.11 10.13 -39.72
CA ILE A 68 -16.11 9.67 -40.67
C ILE A 68 -15.38 8.45 -40.10
N CYS A 69 -15.34 7.36 -40.88
CA CYS A 69 -14.77 6.09 -40.45
C CYS A 69 -13.72 5.61 -41.43
N PHE A 70 -12.51 5.39 -40.94
CA PHE A 70 -11.38 4.88 -41.69
C PHE A 70 -11.22 3.39 -41.44
N LEU A 71 -11.47 2.60 -42.48
CA LEU A 71 -11.41 1.14 -42.48
C LEU A 71 -10.22 0.60 -43.31
N ALA A 72 -9.38 1.50 -43.83
CA ALA A 72 -8.16 1.21 -44.57
C ALA A 72 -7.17 2.39 -44.46
N ASP A 73 -5.88 2.12 -44.67
CA ASP A 73 -4.80 3.11 -44.51
C ASP A 73 -5.05 4.36 -45.36
N ASN A 74 -4.88 5.55 -44.75
CA ASN A 74 -5.18 6.82 -45.40
C ASN A 74 -4.12 7.88 -45.10
N ALA A 75 -3.71 8.64 -46.13
CA ALA A 75 -2.77 9.75 -46.02
C ALA A 75 -3.36 11.07 -46.56
N GLU A 76 -4.66 11.11 -46.82
CA GLU A 76 -5.30 12.30 -47.40
C GLU A 76 -5.48 13.38 -46.32
N SER A 77 -5.22 14.64 -46.68
CA SER A 77 -5.44 15.77 -45.77
C SER A 77 -6.91 16.20 -45.72
N PHE A 78 -7.39 16.55 -44.52
CA PHE A 78 -8.75 17.03 -44.26
C PHE A 78 -8.79 18.44 -43.69
N GLY A 79 -9.91 19.12 -43.95
CA GLY A 79 -10.27 20.36 -43.29
C GLY A 79 -10.65 20.14 -41.82
N GLY A 80 -11.54 20.98 -41.31
CA GLY A 80 -12.05 20.82 -39.95
C GLY A 80 -12.93 19.58 -39.84
N LEU A 81 -12.67 18.77 -38.81
CA LEU A 81 -13.48 17.63 -38.45
C LEU A 81 -14.32 17.97 -37.21
N ASN A 82 -15.62 17.77 -37.33
CA ASN A 82 -16.59 17.83 -36.24
C ASN A 82 -17.41 16.53 -36.22
N GLY A 83 -18.05 16.22 -35.09
CA GLY A 83 -18.81 14.98 -34.93
C GLY A 83 -17.87 13.80 -34.64
N LEU A 84 -18.15 12.62 -35.16
CA LEU A 84 -17.37 11.40 -34.88
C LEU A 84 -16.25 11.19 -35.92
N PHE A 85 -15.01 11.08 -35.47
CA PHE A 85 -13.90 10.52 -36.24
C PHE A 85 -13.56 9.15 -35.68
N TYR A 86 -13.57 8.11 -36.51
CA TYR A 86 -13.20 6.76 -36.11
C TYR A 86 -12.07 6.20 -36.98
N LEU A 87 -11.06 5.65 -36.34
CA LEU A 87 -9.96 4.92 -36.98
C LEU A 87 -9.98 3.47 -36.48
N ALA A 88 -10.29 2.54 -37.39
CA ALA A 88 -10.47 1.13 -37.05
C ALA A 88 -9.15 0.42 -36.67
N PRO A 89 -9.21 -0.73 -35.97
CA PRO A 89 -8.03 -1.51 -35.62
C PRO A 89 -7.15 -1.84 -36.82
N GLY A 90 -5.83 -1.68 -36.64
CA GLY A 90 -4.84 -1.98 -37.68
C GLY A 90 -4.76 -0.97 -38.83
N VAL A 91 -5.57 0.10 -38.82
CA VAL A 91 -5.56 1.14 -39.85
C VAL A 91 -4.61 2.28 -39.47
N ASN A 92 -3.81 2.75 -40.42
CA ASN A 92 -2.90 3.87 -40.27
C ASN A 92 -3.46 5.13 -40.93
N PHE A 93 -3.46 6.24 -40.20
CA PHE A 93 -3.77 7.57 -40.73
C PHE A 93 -2.58 8.51 -40.60
N THR A 94 -2.11 9.08 -41.71
CA THR A 94 -0.94 9.99 -41.74
C THR A 94 -1.20 11.34 -42.42
N GLY A 95 -2.45 11.62 -42.80
CA GLY A 95 -2.84 12.90 -43.40
C GLY A 95 -2.74 14.07 -42.42
N SER A 96 -2.87 15.30 -42.91
CA SER A 96 -3.01 16.48 -42.05
C SER A 96 -4.50 16.71 -41.70
N ILE A 97 -4.80 17.13 -40.46
CA ILE A 97 -6.16 17.47 -40.03
C ILE A 97 -6.16 18.93 -39.57
N ASN A 98 -6.90 19.81 -40.25
CA ASN A 98 -6.82 21.26 -40.02
C ASN A 98 -7.56 21.75 -38.75
N GLY A 99 -8.23 20.86 -38.03
CA GLY A 99 -8.75 21.14 -36.69
C GLY A 99 -9.82 20.14 -36.27
N PHE A 100 -9.96 19.95 -34.96
CA PHE A 100 -11.05 19.22 -34.35
C PHE A 100 -11.96 20.24 -33.67
N GLY A 101 -13.11 20.53 -34.29
CA GLY A 101 -14.00 21.63 -33.91
C GLY A 101 -15.15 21.21 -32.98
N GLY A 102 -15.13 19.98 -32.50
CA GLY A 102 -16.03 19.44 -31.49
C GLY A 102 -16.62 18.08 -31.86
N GLY A 103 -16.69 17.18 -30.88
CA GLY A 103 -17.16 15.80 -31.06
C GLY A 103 -16.21 14.76 -30.47
N ASP A 104 -16.26 13.54 -30.99
CA ASP A 104 -15.49 12.41 -30.49
C ASP A 104 -14.48 11.91 -31.53
N ILE A 105 -13.25 11.69 -31.11
CA ILE A 105 -12.21 11.05 -31.91
C ILE A 105 -11.94 9.69 -31.26
N VAL A 106 -12.18 8.60 -31.97
CA VAL A 106 -11.95 7.23 -31.49
C VAL A 106 -10.87 6.57 -32.32
N ILE A 107 -9.81 6.13 -31.66
CA ILE A 107 -8.57 5.64 -32.27
C ILE A 107 -8.34 4.21 -31.78
N ASP A 108 -8.74 3.23 -32.58
CA ASP A 108 -8.38 1.82 -32.37
C ASP A 108 -7.21 1.38 -33.28
N GLY A 109 -6.88 2.19 -34.29
CA GLY A 109 -5.71 2.04 -35.17
C GLY A 109 -4.56 2.98 -34.79
N ASN A 110 -3.77 3.41 -35.77
CA ASN A 110 -2.63 4.32 -35.59
C ASN A 110 -2.88 5.69 -36.24
N LEU A 111 -3.19 6.69 -35.42
CA LEU A 111 -3.38 8.08 -35.85
C LEU A 111 -2.05 8.84 -35.69
N SER A 112 -1.44 9.24 -36.81
CA SER A 112 -0.17 9.96 -36.86
C SER A 112 -0.23 11.22 -37.75
N PRO A 113 -0.98 12.27 -37.38
CA PRO A 113 -1.17 13.44 -38.23
C PRO A 113 0.14 14.22 -38.43
N THR A 114 0.35 14.75 -39.63
CA THR A 114 1.57 15.49 -39.99
C THR A 114 1.60 16.94 -39.48
N ASN A 115 0.50 17.44 -38.93
CA ASN A 115 0.36 18.81 -38.45
C ASN A 115 -0.08 18.87 -36.98
N ASN A 116 0.27 19.97 -36.31
CA ASN A 116 0.11 20.13 -34.85
C ASN A 116 -1.07 21.06 -34.50
N GLN A 117 -2.30 20.68 -34.82
CA GLN A 117 -3.48 21.49 -34.43
C GLN A 117 -3.86 21.28 -32.97
N GLY A 118 -4.19 22.36 -32.27
CA GLY A 118 -4.75 22.27 -30.92
C GLY A 118 -6.08 21.50 -30.90
N ILE A 119 -6.44 20.96 -29.74
CA ILE A 119 -7.70 20.24 -29.52
C ILE A 119 -8.58 21.06 -28.60
N SER A 120 -9.84 21.24 -29.00
CA SER A 120 -10.83 22.03 -28.28
C SER A 120 -12.22 21.41 -28.42
N ASN A 121 -13.03 21.44 -27.36
CA ASN A 121 -14.42 20.94 -27.35
C ASN A 121 -14.55 19.47 -27.77
N THR A 122 -13.51 18.66 -27.56
CA THR A 122 -13.37 17.33 -28.17
C THR A 122 -13.03 16.29 -27.13
N ASN A 123 -13.65 15.11 -27.24
CA ASN A 123 -13.19 13.93 -26.51
C ASN A 123 -12.30 13.07 -27.42
N LEU A 124 -11.12 12.71 -26.94
CA LEU A 124 -10.21 11.78 -27.60
C LEU A 124 -10.22 10.45 -26.85
N TRP A 125 -10.47 9.37 -27.57
CA TRP A 125 -10.51 8.01 -27.06
C TRP A 125 -9.46 7.18 -27.80
N VAL A 126 -8.45 6.70 -27.08
CA VAL A 126 -7.44 5.79 -27.63
C VAL A 126 -7.70 4.41 -27.04
N GLY A 127 -8.08 3.46 -27.89
CA GLY A 127 -8.38 2.08 -27.50
C GLY A 127 -7.11 1.30 -27.15
N GLU A 128 -7.28 0.10 -26.58
CA GLU A 128 -6.18 -0.77 -26.11
C GLU A 128 -5.11 -1.06 -27.18
N ASN A 129 -5.53 -1.18 -28.44
CA ASN A 129 -4.63 -1.40 -29.58
C ASN A 129 -4.37 -0.12 -30.37
N GLY A 130 -4.93 1.00 -29.92
CA GLY A 130 -4.84 2.30 -30.54
C GLY A 130 -3.52 3.00 -30.24
N THR A 131 -3.03 3.77 -31.20
CA THR A 131 -1.88 4.64 -31.03
C THR A 131 -2.18 6.03 -31.57
N TYR A 132 -1.96 7.06 -30.76
CA TYR A 132 -1.96 8.45 -31.20
C TYR A 132 -0.54 9.00 -31.15
N ASN A 133 0.07 9.18 -32.32
CA ASN A 133 1.39 9.81 -32.45
C ASN A 133 1.24 11.24 -32.93
N ARG A 134 1.88 12.16 -32.22
CA ARG A 134 1.90 13.57 -32.57
C ARG A 134 3.33 14.09 -32.52
N PRO A 135 3.93 14.50 -33.65
CA PRO A 135 5.36 14.84 -33.69
C PRO A 135 5.71 16.18 -33.02
N GLY A 136 4.75 17.03 -32.65
CA GLY A 136 5.05 18.28 -31.95
C GLY A 136 3.97 18.67 -30.94
N ASN A 137 3.96 19.96 -30.57
CA ASN A 137 3.23 20.44 -29.40
C ASN A 137 1.73 20.12 -29.44
N LEU A 138 1.18 19.74 -28.30
CA LEU A 138 -0.24 19.53 -28.06
C LEU A 138 -0.77 20.61 -27.11
N SER A 139 -1.75 21.39 -27.57
CA SER A 139 -2.50 22.30 -26.70
C SER A 139 -3.95 21.82 -26.60
N MET A 140 -4.43 21.64 -25.37
CA MET A 140 -5.81 21.31 -25.05
C MET A 140 -6.46 22.53 -24.39
N ASN A 141 -7.59 22.97 -24.92
CA ASN A 141 -8.33 24.13 -24.40
C ASN A 141 -9.85 23.85 -24.38
N ASN A 142 -10.59 24.69 -23.66
CA ASN A 142 -12.03 24.51 -23.43
C ASN A 142 -12.34 23.10 -22.86
N VAL A 143 -13.58 22.64 -22.94
CA VAL A 143 -13.97 21.31 -22.46
C VAL A 143 -13.40 20.24 -23.40
N SER A 144 -12.23 19.69 -23.08
CA SER A 144 -11.57 18.65 -23.86
C SER A 144 -11.09 17.52 -22.95
N ASN A 145 -11.49 16.28 -23.26
CA ASN A 145 -11.23 15.12 -22.41
C ASN A 145 -10.47 14.04 -23.17
N PHE A 146 -9.35 13.58 -22.64
CA PHE A 146 -8.56 12.49 -23.23
C PHE A 146 -8.73 11.24 -22.37
N TYR A 147 -9.08 10.13 -23.02
CA TYR A 147 -9.25 8.81 -22.44
C TYR A 147 -8.28 7.86 -23.13
N ASN A 148 -7.20 7.49 -22.45
CA ASN A 148 -6.14 6.67 -23.03
C ASN A 148 -6.11 5.27 -22.42
N ALA A 149 -6.58 4.28 -23.17
CA ALA A 149 -6.41 2.86 -22.88
C ALA A 149 -5.28 2.20 -23.70
N GLY A 150 -4.65 2.94 -24.62
CA GLY A 150 -3.60 2.44 -25.53
C GLY A 150 -2.31 3.22 -25.40
N THR A 151 -1.80 3.75 -26.51
CA THR A 151 -0.52 4.48 -26.55
C THR A 151 -0.71 5.90 -27.08
N ILE A 152 -0.24 6.90 -26.33
CA ILE A 152 -0.16 8.29 -26.78
C ILE A 152 1.30 8.73 -26.75
N ASN A 153 1.82 9.23 -27.88
CA ASN A 153 3.16 9.78 -28.00
C ASN A 153 3.10 11.22 -28.50
N ILE A 154 3.50 12.17 -27.67
CA ILE A 154 3.59 13.59 -28.03
C ILE A 154 5.07 13.99 -28.09
N GLY A 155 5.59 14.30 -29.27
CA GLY A 155 7.00 14.64 -29.48
C GLY A 155 7.39 16.07 -29.09
N GLY A 156 6.45 16.89 -28.62
CA GLY A 156 6.70 18.27 -28.18
C GLY A 156 5.98 18.59 -26.88
N THR A 157 5.85 19.89 -26.57
CA THR A 157 5.25 20.34 -25.31
C THR A 157 3.75 20.05 -25.25
N VAL A 158 3.26 19.59 -24.10
CA VAL A 158 1.84 19.48 -23.78
C VAL A 158 1.41 20.65 -22.91
N SER A 159 0.31 21.30 -23.28
CA SER A 159 -0.29 22.39 -22.49
C SER A 159 -1.78 22.19 -22.34
N MET A 160 -2.22 21.93 -21.11
CA MET A 160 -3.62 21.69 -20.74
C MET A 160 -4.23 22.91 -20.03
N GLY A 161 -5.33 23.42 -20.59
CA GLY A 161 -6.15 24.47 -19.97
C GLY A 161 -7.01 23.96 -18.80
N GLY A 162 -7.64 24.89 -18.04
CA GLY A 162 -8.36 24.56 -16.81
C GLY A 162 -9.55 23.60 -16.96
N ASP A 163 -10.30 23.70 -18.06
CA ASP A 163 -11.48 22.86 -18.33
C ASP A 163 -11.14 21.54 -19.04
N THR A 164 -9.86 21.11 -19.01
CA THR A 164 -9.41 19.92 -19.73
C THR A 164 -9.16 18.76 -18.78
N SER A 165 -9.28 17.53 -19.29
CA SER A 165 -8.94 16.33 -18.53
C SER A 165 -8.15 15.31 -19.35
N LEU A 166 -7.27 14.57 -18.65
CA LEU A 166 -6.55 13.42 -19.16
C LEU A 166 -6.74 12.26 -18.18
N THR A 167 -7.28 11.14 -18.65
CA THR A 167 -7.37 9.88 -17.91
C THR A 167 -6.55 8.82 -18.64
N ASN A 168 -5.45 8.40 -18.03
CA ASN A 168 -4.59 7.32 -18.49
C ASN A 168 -5.00 6.04 -17.74
N PHE A 169 -5.51 5.04 -18.44
CA PHE A 169 -6.05 3.81 -17.84
C PHE A 169 -4.96 2.73 -17.62
N PRO A 170 -5.26 1.64 -16.88
CA PRO A 170 -4.31 0.55 -16.70
C PRO A 170 -3.74 0.00 -18.01
N ASN A 171 -2.44 -0.32 -18.01
CA ASN A 171 -1.66 -0.83 -19.15
C ASN A 171 -1.50 0.15 -20.33
N SER A 172 -1.93 1.40 -20.21
CA SER A 172 -1.72 2.41 -21.25
C SER A 172 -0.45 3.22 -21.01
N THR A 173 0.07 3.84 -22.08
CA THR A 173 1.28 4.67 -22.06
C THR A 173 1.00 6.07 -22.60
N TYR A 174 1.52 7.08 -21.91
CA TYR A 174 1.47 8.48 -22.31
C TYR A 174 2.88 9.08 -22.25
N THR A 175 3.49 9.29 -23.41
CA THR A 175 4.87 9.79 -23.54
C THR A 175 4.88 11.23 -24.04
N VAL A 176 5.70 12.08 -23.42
CA VAL A 176 5.93 13.47 -23.79
C VAL A 176 7.41 13.69 -24.04
N GLY A 177 7.75 14.23 -25.20
CA GLY A 177 9.13 14.50 -25.63
C GLY A 177 9.65 15.89 -25.25
N SER A 178 8.98 16.62 -24.36
CA SER A 178 9.31 17.98 -23.88
C SER A 178 8.44 18.28 -22.65
N ASP A 179 8.29 19.55 -22.26
CA ASP A 179 7.50 19.95 -21.09
C ASP A 179 6.05 19.43 -21.11
N PHE A 180 5.56 19.03 -19.94
CA PHE A 180 4.14 18.77 -19.69
C PHE A 180 3.60 19.79 -18.69
N GLY A 181 2.72 20.68 -19.14
CA GLY A 181 2.07 21.67 -18.28
C GLY A 181 0.57 21.45 -18.21
N SER A 182 0.01 21.35 -17.00
CA SER A 182 -1.45 21.23 -16.79
C SER A 182 -2.03 22.21 -15.79
N ASN A 183 -3.12 22.86 -16.22
CA ASN A 183 -4.08 23.54 -15.34
C ASN A 183 -5.36 22.72 -15.14
N GLY A 184 -5.50 21.59 -15.84
CA GLY A 184 -6.69 20.72 -15.82
C GLY A 184 -6.51 19.48 -14.94
N THR A 185 -7.44 18.54 -15.05
CA THR A 185 -7.42 17.29 -14.29
C THR A 185 -6.57 16.23 -15.00
N VAL A 186 -5.70 15.54 -14.26
CA VAL A 186 -4.90 14.42 -14.77
C VAL A 186 -5.02 13.24 -13.81
N LYS A 187 -5.55 12.12 -14.30
CA LYS A 187 -5.69 10.87 -13.56
C LYS A 187 -4.84 9.81 -14.25
N ASN A 188 -3.77 9.36 -13.59
CA ASN A 188 -2.84 8.39 -14.16
C ASN A 188 -2.95 7.03 -13.46
N CYS A 189 -3.50 6.04 -14.14
CA CYS A 189 -3.50 4.63 -13.73
C CYS A 189 -2.67 3.75 -14.69
N GLY A 190 -1.96 4.36 -15.64
CA GLY A 190 -1.02 3.73 -16.56
C GLY A 190 0.40 4.28 -16.39
N LEU A 191 1.22 4.16 -17.42
CA LEU A 191 2.55 4.77 -17.46
C LEU A 191 2.49 6.15 -18.10
N MET A 192 2.99 7.17 -17.40
CA MET A 192 3.24 8.50 -17.95
C MET A 192 4.74 8.80 -17.92
N LEU A 193 5.30 9.21 -19.05
CA LEU A 193 6.73 9.44 -19.21
C LEU A 193 6.99 10.80 -19.84
N ALA A 194 7.80 11.63 -19.20
CA ALA A 194 8.37 12.85 -19.78
C ALA A 194 9.86 12.60 -20.04
N GLU A 195 10.22 12.47 -21.32
CA GLU A 195 11.57 12.12 -21.78
C GLU A 195 12.58 13.26 -21.63
N THR A 196 12.11 14.50 -21.74
CA THR A 196 12.86 15.74 -21.56
C THR A 196 11.89 16.84 -21.15
N GLY A 197 12.38 17.94 -20.59
CA GLY A 197 11.56 19.05 -20.12
C GLY A 197 10.83 18.79 -18.80
N GLU A 198 10.26 19.86 -18.26
CA GLU A 198 9.68 19.87 -16.91
C GLU A 198 8.22 19.40 -16.91
N MET A 199 7.81 18.71 -15.84
CA MET A 199 6.39 18.44 -15.57
C MET A 199 5.85 19.45 -14.56
N SER A 200 4.86 20.25 -14.94
CA SER A 200 4.26 21.27 -14.07
C SER A 200 2.74 21.14 -13.93
N PHE A 201 2.28 21.10 -12.69
CA PHE A 201 0.88 21.02 -12.30
C PHE A 201 0.49 22.28 -11.54
N GLN A 202 -0.30 23.13 -12.21
CA GLN A 202 -0.60 24.49 -11.75
C GLN A 202 -1.73 24.53 -10.71
N GLY A 203 -1.94 25.67 -10.05
CA GLY A 203 -2.87 25.79 -8.90
C GLY A 203 -4.35 25.41 -9.13
N GLY A 204 -4.80 25.33 -10.40
CA GLY A 204 -6.14 24.84 -10.76
C GLY A 204 -6.20 23.35 -11.09
N SER A 205 -5.06 22.67 -11.18
CA SER A 205 -4.98 21.26 -11.56
C SER A 205 -5.37 20.32 -10.41
N ASP A 206 -5.94 19.17 -10.78
CA ASP A 206 -6.18 18.02 -9.91
C ASP A 206 -5.40 16.85 -10.51
N PHE A 207 -4.20 16.61 -9.98
CA PHE A 207 -3.33 15.52 -10.43
C PHE A 207 -3.38 14.36 -9.42
N LYS A 208 -3.65 13.16 -9.93
CA LYS A 208 -3.62 11.91 -9.16
C LYS A 208 -2.84 10.84 -9.90
N ASN A 209 -1.88 10.24 -9.21
CA ASN A 209 -1.14 9.09 -9.71
C ASN A 209 -1.49 7.83 -8.94
N PHE A 210 -1.81 6.75 -9.66
CA PHE A 210 -2.12 5.42 -9.15
C PHE A 210 -1.23 4.34 -9.77
N CYS A 211 -0.40 4.71 -10.75
CA CYS A 211 0.57 3.81 -11.37
C CYS A 211 1.91 4.52 -11.48
N ALA A 212 2.55 4.61 -12.65
CA ALA A 212 3.90 5.18 -12.76
C ALA A 212 3.88 6.51 -13.49
N VAL A 213 4.55 7.51 -12.90
CA VAL A 213 5.01 8.70 -13.60
C VAL A 213 6.54 8.78 -13.51
N TYR A 214 7.18 8.95 -14.65
CA TYR A 214 8.61 9.16 -14.75
C TYR A 214 8.90 10.50 -15.45
N ALA A 215 9.43 11.46 -14.68
CA ALA A 215 10.01 12.71 -15.19
C ALA A 215 11.54 12.61 -15.21
N LYS A 216 12.15 12.79 -16.39
CA LYS A 216 13.62 12.78 -16.53
C LYS A 216 14.29 14.10 -16.12
N GLU A 217 13.50 15.13 -15.86
CA GLU A 217 13.96 16.44 -15.38
C GLU A 217 13.12 16.87 -14.16
N ASP A 218 12.90 18.17 -13.98
CA ASP A 218 12.24 18.71 -12.80
C ASP A 218 10.72 18.51 -12.85
N MET A 219 10.14 18.38 -11.66
CA MET A 219 8.69 18.34 -11.47
C MET A 219 8.25 19.43 -10.50
N GLN A 220 7.17 20.13 -10.85
CA GLN A 220 6.62 21.22 -10.06
C GLN A 220 5.13 21.01 -9.75
N PHE A 221 4.76 21.09 -8.47
CA PHE A 221 3.36 21.14 -8.02
C PHE A 221 3.03 22.49 -7.38
N ASN A 222 2.02 23.18 -7.91
CA ASN A 222 1.52 24.44 -7.37
C ASN A 222 0.19 24.26 -6.61
N ASN A 223 -0.21 23.01 -6.33
CA ASN A 223 -1.40 22.62 -5.57
C ASN A 223 -1.10 21.37 -4.72
N ASN A 224 -2.03 20.98 -3.85
CA ASN A 224 -1.98 19.68 -3.19
C ASN A 224 -2.05 18.55 -4.25
N PHE A 225 -1.31 17.48 -4.06
CA PHE A 225 -1.37 16.30 -4.93
C PHE A 225 -1.44 15.01 -4.08
N THR A 226 -1.89 13.93 -4.72
CA THR A 226 -1.86 12.57 -4.15
C THR A 226 -1.11 11.64 -5.08
N ASN A 227 -0.11 10.94 -4.54
CA ASN A 227 0.52 9.78 -5.16
C ASN A 227 0.15 8.52 -4.42
N ASP A 228 -0.57 7.61 -5.06
CA ASP A 228 -0.83 6.24 -4.61
C ASP A 228 -0.05 5.22 -5.47
N GLY A 229 0.86 5.67 -6.35
CA GLY A 229 1.67 4.83 -7.23
C GLY A 229 3.17 5.12 -7.14
N LEU A 230 3.89 5.00 -8.24
CA LEU A 230 5.31 5.31 -8.37
C LEU A 230 5.53 6.69 -9.00
N PHE A 231 6.37 7.49 -8.35
CA PHE A 231 7.05 8.62 -8.97
C PHE A 231 8.55 8.36 -9.13
N ILE A 232 9.07 8.63 -10.32
CA ILE A 232 10.51 8.69 -10.59
C ILE A 232 10.80 10.10 -11.12
N ILE A 233 11.68 10.83 -10.44
CA ILE A 233 12.08 12.19 -10.81
C ILE A 233 13.60 12.24 -10.83
N ASP A 234 14.19 12.29 -12.03
CA ASP A 234 15.64 12.37 -12.15
C ASP A 234 16.17 13.79 -11.91
N GLY A 235 15.31 14.81 -11.92
CA GLY A 235 15.60 16.18 -11.49
C GLY A 235 15.15 16.52 -10.07
N SER A 236 14.83 17.78 -9.86
CA SER A 236 14.33 18.34 -8.60
C SER A 236 12.81 18.32 -8.52
N LEU A 237 12.29 17.98 -7.34
CA LEU A 237 10.87 18.16 -7.01
C LEU A 237 10.66 19.48 -6.28
N THR A 238 9.88 20.39 -6.88
CA THR A 238 9.58 21.71 -6.31
C THR A 238 8.09 21.91 -6.07
N PHE A 239 7.78 22.74 -5.07
CA PHE A 239 6.41 23.03 -4.66
C PHE A 239 6.16 24.54 -4.64
N GLY A 240 5.18 25.00 -5.41
CA GLY A 240 4.79 26.41 -5.45
C GLY A 240 4.10 26.91 -4.19
N GLY A 241 3.91 28.22 -4.11
CA GLY A 241 3.42 28.92 -2.91
C GLY A 241 1.97 28.65 -2.48
N GLY A 242 1.22 27.78 -3.19
CA GLY A 242 -0.16 27.41 -2.86
C GLY A 242 -0.34 26.01 -2.28
N ALA A 243 0.67 25.13 -2.39
CA ALA A 243 0.59 23.77 -1.87
C ALA A 243 0.78 23.76 -0.35
N VAL A 244 -0.11 23.08 0.38
CA VAL A 244 -0.08 23.01 1.85
C VAL A 244 0.21 21.58 2.31
N ASN A 245 -0.43 20.59 1.67
CA ASN A 245 -0.31 19.18 2.01
C ASN A 245 -0.08 18.36 0.75
N LEU A 246 0.93 17.50 0.81
CA LEU A 246 1.43 16.69 -0.29
C LEU A 246 1.34 15.23 0.18
N PHE A 247 0.44 14.45 -0.39
CA PHE A 247 0.19 13.08 0.08
C PHE A 247 0.92 12.09 -0.81
N ASN A 248 1.85 11.34 -0.24
CA ASN A 248 2.56 10.28 -0.95
C ASN A 248 2.33 8.96 -0.23
N ARG A 249 1.36 8.18 -0.68
CA ARG A 249 1.01 6.83 -0.19
C ARG A 249 1.72 5.71 -0.94
N GLY A 250 2.28 6.02 -2.10
CA GLY A 250 3.09 5.09 -2.87
C GLY A 250 4.58 5.32 -2.71
N THR A 251 5.35 4.94 -3.74
CA THR A 251 6.80 5.10 -3.78
C THR A 251 7.19 6.34 -4.57
N MET A 252 8.16 7.08 -4.04
CA MET A 252 8.76 8.22 -4.71
C MET A 252 10.28 8.05 -4.71
N LEU A 253 10.86 7.98 -5.91
CA LEU A 253 12.31 7.94 -6.16
C LEU A 253 12.72 9.26 -6.80
N VAL A 254 13.47 10.10 -6.09
CA VAL A 254 13.88 11.42 -6.57
C VAL A 254 15.39 11.59 -6.49
N THR A 255 15.97 12.34 -7.41
CA THR A 255 17.39 12.68 -7.32
C THR A 255 17.64 13.66 -6.17
N ASP A 256 16.93 14.79 -6.18
CA ASP A 256 17.03 15.81 -5.15
C ASP A 256 15.64 16.14 -4.57
N PHE A 257 15.54 16.10 -3.25
CA PHE A 257 14.35 16.46 -2.48
C PHE A 257 14.63 17.70 -1.64
N THR A 258 13.88 18.78 -1.86
CA THR A 258 13.92 19.95 -0.97
C THR A 258 12.50 20.41 -0.67
N LEU A 259 12.09 20.31 0.60
CA LEU A 259 10.80 20.80 1.07
C LEU A 259 10.97 22.08 1.88
N GLY A 260 10.12 23.07 1.61
CA GLY A 260 10.24 24.41 2.20
C GLY A 260 8.91 25.11 2.39
N ASP A 261 8.96 26.29 2.99
CA ASP A 261 7.85 27.22 3.20
C ASP A 261 6.65 26.66 3.98
N GLY A 262 6.91 25.89 5.04
CA GLY A 262 5.85 25.37 5.91
C GLY A 262 4.96 24.29 5.29
N LYS A 263 5.42 23.65 4.20
CA LYS A 263 4.69 22.59 3.50
C LYS A 263 4.80 21.26 4.24
N ASN A 264 3.74 20.45 4.16
CA ASN A 264 3.69 19.13 4.79
C ASN A 264 3.73 18.04 3.72
N PHE A 265 4.71 17.14 3.80
CA PHE A 265 4.80 15.92 3.00
C PHE A 265 4.38 14.73 3.87
N ILE A 266 3.20 14.18 3.58
CA ILE A 266 2.47 13.29 4.47
C ILE A 266 2.37 11.92 3.82
N GLY A 267 2.91 10.93 4.50
CA GLY A 267 2.78 9.52 4.12
C GLY A 267 1.55 8.88 4.73
N ASP A 268 1.50 7.55 4.72
CA ASP A 268 0.41 6.75 5.25
C ASP A 268 0.84 5.79 6.36
N ASN A 269 2.13 5.77 6.73
CA ASN A 269 2.76 4.84 7.68
C ASN A 269 2.87 3.37 7.23
N TYR A 270 2.44 2.99 6.02
CA TYR A 270 2.43 1.60 5.55
C TYR A 270 3.26 1.38 4.30
N GLU A 271 2.95 2.09 3.22
CA GLU A 271 3.49 1.87 1.86
C GLU A 271 4.19 3.12 1.30
N SER A 272 4.03 4.26 1.97
CA SER A 272 4.72 5.52 1.67
C SER A 272 6.23 5.38 1.74
N ILE A 273 6.89 5.36 0.59
CA ILE A 273 8.34 5.31 0.48
C ILE A 273 8.84 6.60 -0.19
N LEU A 274 9.85 7.21 0.43
CA LEU A 274 10.67 8.25 -0.18
C LEU A 274 12.11 7.74 -0.28
N ILE A 275 12.61 7.61 -1.50
CA ILE A 275 14.00 7.30 -1.79
C ILE A 275 14.62 8.54 -2.44
N VAL A 276 15.66 9.07 -1.82
CA VAL A 276 16.41 10.23 -2.34
C VAL A 276 17.78 9.76 -2.80
N ARG A 277 18.25 10.22 -3.96
CA ARG A 277 19.52 9.74 -4.51
C ARG A 277 20.74 10.57 -4.10
N ASN A 278 20.56 11.84 -3.79
CA ASN A 278 21.67 12.78 -3.66
C ASN A 278 21.48 13.90 -2.63
N ASN A 279 20.35 14.59 -2.57
CA ASN A 279 20.18 15.64 -1.55
C ASN A 279 18.76 15.67 -0.99
N ALA A 280 18.59 15.35 0.29
CA ALA A 280 17.36 15.43 1.06
C ALA A 280 17.41 16.60 2.07
N ALA A 281 16.59 17.64 1.86
CA ALA A 281 16.59 18.84 2.69
C ALA A 281 15.19 19.32 3.12
N LEU A 282 15.06 19.74 4.38
CA LEU A 282 13.91 20.46 4.93
C LEU A 282 14.30 21.89 5.31
N THR A 283 13.53 22.86 4.82
CA THR A 283 13.75 24.29 5.00
C THR A 283 12.50 25.01 5.50
N SER A 284 12.65 26.20 6.06
CA SER A 284 11.56 27.16 6.30
C SER A 284 10.28 26.58 6.95
N GLY A 285 10.42 25.72 7.96
CA GLY A 285 9.29 25.16 8.73
C GLY A 285 8.54 24.02 8.06
N ALA A 286 9.09 23.41 7.02
CA ALA A 286 8.53 22.24 6.37
C ALA A 286 8.42 21.03 7.32
N SER A 287 7.45 20.14 7.04
CA SER A 287 7.31 18.88 7.73
C SER A 287 7.26 17.70 6.77
N ILE A 288 7.87 16.59 7.15
CA ILE A 288 7.68 15.28 6.55
C ILE A 288 7.25 14.31 7.64
N THR A 289 6.18 13.54 7.41
CA THR A 289 5.66 12.56 8.37
C THR A 289 5.31 11.26 7.68
N ASP A 290 5.36 10.14 8.41
CA ASP A 290 4.73 8.87 8.03
C ASP A 290 5.31 8.19 6.78
N HIS A 291 6.58 8.47 6.44
CA HIS A 291 7.29 7.87 5.31
C HIS A 291 8.36 6.88 5.76
N LEU A 292 8.51 5.78 5.02
CA LEU A 292 9.76 5.03 4.93
C LEU A 292 10.76 5.87 4.12
N PHE A 293 11.97 6.04 4.62
CA PHE A 293 12.98 6.91 4.00
C PHE A 293 14.30 6.16 3.76
N PHE A 294 14.81 6.27 2.54
CA PHE A 294 16.15 5.80 2.18
C PHE A 294 16.92 6.92 1.49
N ASP A 295 18.07 7.30 2.05
CA ASP A 295 19.05 8.07 1.29
C ASP A 295 20.06 7.14 0.62
N VAL A 296 20.21 7.25 -0.70
CA VAL A 296 21.08 6.37 -1.47
C VAL A 296 22.54 6.76 -1.34
N ASP A 297 22.84 8.04 -1.12
CA ASP A 297 24.20 8.55 -1.14
C ASP A 297 25.00 8.22 0.14
N ASP A 298 24.34 8.27 1.30
CA ASP A 298 24.96 8.03 2.61
C ASP A 298 24.27 6.94 3.46
N GLY A 299 23.09 6.45 3.03
CA GLY A 299 22.33 5.43 3.76
C GLY A 299 21.70 5.93 5.07
N GLY A 300 21.63 7.25 5.26
CA GLY A 300 21.25 7.94 6.49
C GLY A 300 19.89 8.65 6.44
N GLY A 301 19.76 9.66 7.31
CA GLY A 301 18.61 10.58 7.35
C GLY A 301 18.86 11.82 6.49
N PHE A 302 18.00 12.84 6.58
CA PHE A 302 18.12 14.03 5.74
C PHE A 302 19.47 14.77 5.87
N ASP A 303 20.06 15.20 4.75
CA ASP A 303 21.29 16.01 4.69
C ASP A 303 21.19 17.32 5.49
N SER A 304 20.01 17.94 5.48
CA SER A 304 19.78 19.16 6.24
C SER A 304 18.33 19.34 6.67
N VAL A 305 18.15 19.65 7.95
CA VAL A 305 16.84 19.94 8.54
C VAL A 305 16.89 21.27 9.28
N CYS A 306 16.03 22.19 8.90
CA CYS A 306 15.94 23.48 9.57
C CYS A 306 15.44 23.34 11.02
N GLY A 307 15.87 24.24 11.93
CA GLY A 307 15.49 24.12 13.35
C GLY A 307 14.00 24.28 13.67
N SER A 308 13.18 24.73 12.71
CA SER A 308 11.71 24.79 12.81
C SER A 308 11.00 23.71 11.99
N CYS A 309 11.75 22.83 11.34
CA CYS A 309 11.23 21.78 10.49
C CYS A 309 10.92 20.53 11.33
N THR A 310 10.02 19.69 10.83
CA THR A 310 9.69 18.39 11.43
C THR A 310 10.12 17.28 10.49
N GLU A 311 11.04 16.44 10.95
CA GLU A 311 11.41 15.19 10.29
C GLU A 311 10.85 14.04 11.13
N ASP A 312 9.76 13.42 10.65
CA ASP A 312 9.16 12.21 11.23
C ASP A 312 9.10 11.13 10.14
N VAL A 313 10.30 10.70 9.73
CA VAL A 313 10.49 9.60 8.79
C VAL A 313 11.06 8.39 9.48
N LEU A 314 10.94 7.27 8.80
CA LEU A 314 11.34 5.97 9.27
C LEU A 314 12.43 5.41 8.34
N LEU A 315 13.68 5.40 8.81
CA LEU A 315 14.82 4.97 8.01
C LEU A 315 14.74 3.48 7.66
N ILE A 316 15.03 3.15 6.40
CA ILE A 316 15.20 1.78 5.89
C ILE A 316 16.67 1.53 5.55
N ASN A 317 17.14 0.28 5.66
CA ASN A 317 18.58 -0.03 5.57
C ASN A 317 19.05 -0.44 4.17
N THR A 318 18.15 -0.97 3.34
CA THR A 318 18.48 -1.45 1.99
C THR A 318 17.32 -1.25 1.04
N VAL A 319 17.61 -0.79 -0.17
CA VAL A 319 16.67 -0.75 -1.29
C VAL A 319 17.38 -1.29 -2.53
N ASP A 320 16.74 -2.22 -3.23
CA ASP A 320 17.15 -2.65 -4.56
C ASP A 320 16.40 -1.81 -5.61
N ILE A 321 17.14 -0.92 -6.28
CA ILE A 321 16.62 -0.04 -7.31
C ILE A 321 17.00 -0.64 -8.68
N PRO A 322 16.03 -1.03 -9.52
CA PRO A 322 16.32 -1.56 -10.84
C PRO A 322 17.16 -0.59 -11.69
N ALA A 323 18.13 -1.12 -12.42
CA ALA A 323 19.05 -0.33 -13.22
C ALA A 323 18.49 0.17 -14.57
N THR A 324 17.31 -0.32 -15.00
CA THR A 324 16.72 0.04 -16.29
C THR A 324 15.37 0.70 -16.12
N GLU A 325 15.07 1.68 -16.98
CA GLU A 325 13.79 2.41 -16.96
C GLU A 325 12.60 1.45 -17.13
N ALA A 326 12.75 0.44 -17.99
CA ALA A 326 11.73 -0.58 -18.21
C ALA A 326 11.43 -1.37 -16.93
N ALA A 327 12.45 -1.79 -16.17
CA ALA A 327 12.25 -2.52 -14.92
C ALA A 327 11.75 -1.62 -13.79
N LEU A 328 12.15 -0.35 -13.78
CA LEU A 328 11.67 0.65 -12.81
C LEU A 328 10.19 0.93 -12.97
N THR A 329 9.72 1.03 -14.22
CA THR A 329 8.33 1.40 -14.55
C THR A 329 7.40 0.20 -14.71
N GLU A 330 7.94 -1.02 -14.74
CA GLU A 330 7.18 -2.26 -14.86
C GLU A 330 6.21 -2.42 -13.68
N ASN A 331 4.94 -2.78 -13.99
CA ASN A 331 3.88 -3.00 -13.01
C ASN A 331 3.77 -1.86 -11.98
N CYS A 332 3.89 -0.62 -12.44
CA CYS A 332 3.77 0.57 -11.60
C CYS A 332 4.81 0.67 -10.46
N GLY A 333 6.00 0.06 -10.62
CA GLY A 333 7.09 0.16 -9.64
C GLY A 333 7.38 -1.08 -8.82
N ALA A 334 6.75 -2.22 -9.13
CA ALA A 334 6.94 -3.48 -8.41
C ALA A 334 8.40 -4.02 -8.43
N GLY A 335 9.27 -3.44 -9.25
CA GLY A 335 10.70 -3.78 -9.30
C GLY A 335 11.54 -3.14 -8.20
N ILE A 336 11.07 -2.08 -7.52
CA ILE A 336 11.78 -1.50 -6.38
C ILE A 336 11.51 -2.37 -5.15
N ILE A 337 12.54 -3.08 -4.69
CA ILE A 337 12.42 -3.95 -3.53
C ILE A 337 13.05 -3.25 -2.33
N VAL A 338 12.23 -2.85 -1.37
CA VAL A 338 12.73 -2.39 -0.08
C VAL A 338 13.13 -3.62 0.73
N GLY A 339 14.41 -3.73 1.04
CA GLY A 339 14.91 -4.75 1.95
C GLY A 339 14.53 -4.36 3.37
N VAL A 340 13.30 -4.72 3.74
CA VAL A 340 12.89 -4.77 5.13
C VAL A 340 13.47 -6.06 5.73
N PRO A 341 14.22 -6.01 6.84
CA PRO A 341 14.65 -7.25 7.48
C PRO A 341 13.41 -8.05 7.90
N SER A 342 13.18 -9.18 7.25
CA SER A 342 12.19 -10.17 7.71
C SER A 342 12.79 -10.90 8.91
N ALA A 343 12.69 -10.35 10.11
CA ALA A 343 13.22 -11.03 11.28
C ALA A 343 12.60 -10.57 12.60
N THR A 344 12.49 -11.53 13.52
CA THR A 344 11.85 -11.36 14.82
C THR A 344 12.71 -10.52 15.74
N ILE A 345 12.05 -9.81 16.64
CA ILE A 345 12.66 -8.93 17.63
C ILE A 345 13.42 -9.75 18.67
N ASP A 346 14.70 -9.45 18.84
CA ASP A 346 15.50 -9.92 19.97
C ASP A 346 15.46 -8.85 21.06
N PHE A 347 15.12 -9.23 22.30
CA PHE A 347 15.19 -8.34 23.45
C PHE A 347 16.45 -8.69 24.26
N ASP A 348 17.36 -7.75 24.43
CA ASP A 348 18.68 -7.97 25.03
C ASP A 348 18.72 -7.91 26.58
N GLY A 349 17.60 -7.56 27.21
CA GLY A 349 17.48 -7.40 28.66
C GLY A 349 18.14 -6.15 29.24
N ILE A 350 18.55 -5.19 28.40
CA ILE A 350 19.20 -3.93 28.82
C ILE A 350 18.26 -2.75 28.62
N ASP A 351 17.79 -2.52 27.39
CA ASP A 351 16.94 -1.36 27.07
C ASP A 351 15.95 -1.59 25.91
N ASP A 352 15.84 -2.82 25.41
CA ASP A 352 14.91 -3.19 24.34
C ASP A 352 13.46 -3.29 24.81
N TYR A 353 12.56 -2.63 24.10
CA TYR A 353 11.12 -2.80 24.32
C TYR A 353 10.29 -2.34 23.12
N ILE A 354 8.99 -2.64 23.16
CA ILE A 354 8.00 -2.13 22.23
C ILE A 354 6.93 -1.38 23.04
N ASP A 355 6.36 -0.31 22.49
CA ASP A 355 5.15 0.31 23.04
C ASP A 355 4.03 0.43 22.02
N SER A 356 2.79 0.54 22.51
CA SER A 356 1.60 0.75 21.70
C SER A 356 0.61 1.71 22.38
N SER A 357 -0.31 2.26 21.57
CA SER A 357 -1.47 3.04 22.02
C SER A 357 -2.60 2.20 22.63
N LEU A 358 -2.43 0.87 22.76
CA LEU A 358 -3.35 0.00 23.47
C LEU A 358 -3.61 0.52 24.89
N ASN A 359 -4.88 0.51 25.32
CA ASN A 359 -5.29 0.95 26.65
C ASN A 359 -6.29 -0.03 27.26
N LEU A 360 -5.86 -0.72 28.32
CA LEU A 360 -6.62 -1.71 29.08
C LEU A 360 -7.52 -1.08 30.15
N SER A 361 -7.40 0.22 30.39
CA SER A 361 -8.16 0.94 31.41
C SER A 361 -9.67 0.75 31.20
N GLY A 362 -10.37 0.27 32.23
CA GLY A 362 -11.82 0.11 32.19
C GLY A 362 -12.31 -1.24 31.63
N TYR A 363 -11.45 -2.09 31.07
CA TYR A 363 -11.85 -3.42 30.63
C TYR A 363 -12.38 -4.23 31.82
N ALA A 364 -13.54 -4.87 31.68
CA ALA A 364 -14.14 -5.71 32.72
C ALA A 364 -13.78 -7.20 32.56
N ALA A 365 -13.27 -7.57 31.38
CA ALA A 365 -12.70 -8.86 31.07
C ALA A 365 -11.56 -8.65 30.07
N MET A 366 -10.58 -9.55 30.05
CA MET A 366 -9.55 -9.56 29.01
C MET A 366 -8.90 -10.92 28.86
N THR A 367 -8.27 -11.13 27.71
CA THR A 367 -7.30 -12.21 27.52
C THR A 367 -6.04 -11.65 26.86
N ALA A 368 -4.90 -11.81 27.54
CA ALA A 368 -3.58 -11.43 27.03
C ALA A 368 -2.79 -12.70 26.71
N MET A 369 -2.15 -12.76 25.55
CA MET A 369 -1.43 -13.96 25.09
C MET A 369 -0.14 -13.57 24.38
N ALA A 370 0.90 -14.39 24.55
CA ALA A 370 2.16 -14.24 23.82
C ALA A 370 2.93 -15.57 23.81
N TRP A 371 3.66 -15.83 22.72
CA TRP A 371 4.75 -16.79 22.73
C TRP A 371 6.01 -16.10 23.26
N ILE A 372 6.74 -16.77 24.14
CA ILE A 372 8.03 -16.27 24.64
C ILE A 372 9.10 -17.35 24.59
N LYS A 373 10.35 -16.94 24.45
CA LYS A 373 11.53 -17.81 24.60
C LYS A 373 12.58 -17.07 25.41
N LEU A 374 12.89 -17.57 26.60
CA LEU A 374 13.89 -16.96 27.46
C LEU A 374 15.30 -17.19 26.88
N ASP A 375 16.10 -16.14 26.81
CA ASP A 375 17.51 -16.28 26.42
C ASP A 375 18.29 -17.11 27.47
N PRO A 376 19.28 -17.94 27.09
CA PRO A 376 20.17 -18.61 28.04
C PRO A 376 20.83 -17.70 29.09
N ALA A 377 20.98 -16.40 28.83
CA ALA A 377 21.51 -15.39 29.73
C ALA A 377 20.43 -14.63 30.53
N PHE A 378 19.16 -15.07 30.51
CA PHE A 378 18.10 -14.50 31.35
C PHE A 378 18.42 -14.73 32.84
N THR A 379 18.69 -13.67 33.60
CA THR A 379 19.05 -13.78 35.04
C THR A 379 18.22 -12.91 35.98
N ASN A 380 17.59 -11.85 35.46
CA ASN A 380 16.82 -10.89 36.25
C ASN A 380 15.31 -11.10 36.04
N THR A 381 14.48 -10.36 36.77
CA THR A 381 13.08 -10.24 36.39
C THR A 381 12.99 -9.52 35.05
N GLY A 382 12.16 -10.05 34.15
CA GLY A 382 11.90 -9.46 32.83
C GLY A 382 10.40 -9.39 32.57
N ASN A 383 9.93 -8.25 32.11
CA ASN A 383 8.52 -7.95 31.89
C ASN A 383 8.11 -8.32 30.46
N VAL A 384 7.04 -9.11 30.30
CA VAL A 384 6.56 -9.55 28.98
C VAL A 384 5.56 -8.55 28.43
N LEU A 385 4.49 -8.26 29.17
CA LEU A 385 3.42 -7.32 28.81
C LEU A 385 3.06 -6.48 30.05
N ASP A 386 3.01 -5.16 29.91
CA ASP A 386 2.66 -4.27 31.03
C ASP A 386 1.78 -3.09 30.58
N GLN A 387 0.81 -2.74 31.41
CA GLN A 387 0.24 -1.40 31.45
C GLN A 387 -0.32 -1.07 32.84
N GLY A 388 0.49 -0.47 33.70
CA GLY A 388 0.05 0.19 34.93
C GLY A 388 -0.51 -0.78 35.97
N ALA A 389 -1.80 -1.13 35.88
CA ALA A 389 -2.43 -2.08 36.79
C ALA A 389 -2.26 -3.55 36.35
N PHE A 390 -1.87 -3.79 35.11
CA PHE A 390 -1.60 -5.12 34.55
C PHE A 390 -0.10 -5.29 34.29
N ASP A 391 0.46 -6.38 34.80
CA ASP A 391 1.88 -6.75 34.70
C ASP A 391 1.97 -8.27 34.53
N LEU A 392 2.49 -8.73 33.39
CA LEU A 392 2.87 -10.11 33.13
C LEU A 392 4.39 -10.19 33.01
N GLN A 393 5.03 -10.75 34.02
CA GLN A 393 6.49 -10.84 34.11
C GLN A 393 6.99 -12.26 34.33
N ILE A 394 8.27 -12.48 34.01
CA ILE A 394 9.04 -13.66 34.38
C ILE A 394 9.97 -13.28 35.52
N THR A 395 9.82 -13.96 36.66
CA THR A 395 10.70 -13.73 37.82
C THR A 395 12.12 -14.27 37.56
N ASN A 396 13.10 -13.83 38.36
CA ASN A 396 14.47 -14.38 38.38
C ASN A 396 14.59 -15.88 38.73
N THR A 397 13.47 -16.55 39.00
CA THR A 397 13.38 -18.02 39.18
C THR A 397 12.68 -18.70 38.01
N PHE A 398 12.56 -18.00 36.87
CA PHE A 398 11.92 -18.44 35.63
C PHE A 398 10.43 -18.74 35.77
N ARG A 399 9.76 -18.20 36.79
CA ARG A 399 8.32 -18.41 37.01
C ARG A 399 7.53 -17.25 36.42
N PRO A 400 6.51 -17.54 35.59
CA PRO A 400 5.53 -16.53 35.19
C PRO A 400 4.74 -16.04 36.40
N ARG A 401 4.59 -14.72 36.50
CA ARG A 401 3.83 -14.01 37.53
C ARG A 401 2.97 -12.98 36.82
N VAL A 402 1.68 -12.97 37.13
CA VAL A 402 0.76 -11.93 36.67
C VAL A 402 0.20 -11.17 37.86
N GLN A 403 0.27 -9.85 37.78
CA GLN A 403 -0.43 -8.94 38.67
C GLN A 403 -1.50 -8.19 37.87
N LEU A 404 -2.70 -8.10 38.44
CA LEU A 404 -3.77 -7.26 37.93
C LEU A 404 -4.44 -6.53 39.09
N ASN A 405 -4.51 -5.20 39.05
CA ASN A 405 -4.89 -4.40 40.22
C ASN A 405 -4.04 -4.79 41.45
N SER A 406 -4.65 -5.32 42.51
CA SER A 406 -3.92 -5.91 43.66
C SER A 406 -3.94 -7.44 43.66
N GLY A 407 -4.61 -8.07 42.70
CA GLY A 407 -4.63 -9.51 42.52
C GLY A 407 -3.32 -10.03 41.96
N LEU A 408 -2.87 -11.16 42.50
CA LEU A 408 -1.60 -11.77 42.15
C LEU A 408 -1.79 -13.27 41.90
N ALA A 409 -1.30 -13.76 40.76
CA ALA A 409 -1.15 -15.18 40.48
C ALA A 409 0.30 -15.45 40.06
N THR A 410 0.92 -16.50 40.62
CA THR A 410 2.29 -16.89 40.28
C THR A 410 2.34 -18.38 40.05
N ALA A 411 2.86 -18.79 38.89
CA ALA A 411 3.03 -20.21 38.55
C ALA A 411 3.87 -20.92 39.63
N PRO A 412 3.58 -22.17 40.02
CA PRO A 412 4.40 -22.94 40.96
C PRO A 412 5.84 -23.15 40.46
N PHE A 413 6.78 -23.50 41.34
CA PHE A 413 8.17 -23.82 40.93
C PHE A 413 8.27 -24.99 39.95
N ALA A 414 7.34 -25.94 39.98
CA ALA A 414 7.28 -27.04 39.03
C ALA A 414 6.95 -26.58 37.59
N ASN A 415 6.48 -25.35 37.44
CA ASN A 415 6.15 -24.70 36.17
C ASN A 415 7.13 -23.57 35.84
N ALA A 416 8.35 -23.60 36.40
CA ALA A 416 9.44 -22.74 35.95
C ALA A 416 9.74 -23.02 34.47
N LEU A 417 9.91 -21.96 33.69
CA LEU A 417 10.09 -22.08 32.25
C LEU A 417 11.51 -22.56 31.91
N PRO A 418 11.66 -23.48 30.94
CA PRO A 418 12.96 -23.81 30.37
C PRO A 418 13.54 -22.61 29.60
N LEU A 419 14.86 -22.45 29.66
CA LEU A 419 15.61 -21.53 28.80
C LEU A 419 15.68 -22.07 27.37
N ASP A 420 15.73 -21.16 26.39
CA ASP A 420 15.84 -21.45 24.95
C ASP A 420 14.75 -22.40 24.41
N VAL A 421 13.55 -22.34 24.99
CA VAL A 421 12.38 -23.11 24.56
C VAL A 421 11.17 -22.18 24.48
N TRP A 422 10.52 -22.17 23.31
CA TRP A 422 9.27 -21.45 23.12
C TRP A 422 8.19 -21.97 24.05
N THR A 423 7.60 -21.05 24.82
CA THR A 423 6.51 -21.30 25.74
C THR A 423 5.41 -20.28 25.50
N HIS A 424 4.18 -20.74 25.34
CA HIS A 424 3.03 -19.86 25.24
C HIS A 424 2.53 -19.47 26.63
N LEU A 425 2.35 -18.18 26.88
CA LEU A 425 1.72 -17.64 28.07
C LEU A 425 0.37 -17.03 27.74
N ALA A 426 -0.61 -17.24 28.62
CA ALA A 426 -1.86 -16.50 28.57
C ALA A 426 -2.34 -16.09 29.95
N VAL A 427 -2.97 -14.93 30.02
CA VAL A 427 -3.69 -14.42 31.19
C VAL A 427 -5.15 -14.24 30.77
N VAL A 428 -6.07 -14.81 31.55
CA VAL A 428 -7.51 -14.60 31.38
C VAL A 428 -8.05 -13.90 32.62
N TYR A 429 -8.74 -12.79 32.43
CA TYR A 429 -9.40 -12.03 33.48
C TYR A 429 -10.89 -11.89 33.21
N ASP A 430 -11.72 -12.16 34.22
CA ASP A 430 -13.16 -11.91 34.21
C ASP A 430 -13.59 -11.30 35.55
N GLY A 431 -13.70 -9.96 35.58
CA GLY A 431 -14.05 -9.21 36.77
C GLY A 431 -15.50 -9.39 37.24
N SER A 432 -16.32 -10.14 36.52
CA SER A 432 -17.66 -10.53 36.96
C SER A 432 -17.65 -11.74 37.91
N LEU A 433 -16.56 -12.51 37.92
CA LEU A 433 -16.42 -13.71 38.74
C LEU A 433 -15.90 -13.35 40.14
N ALA A 434 -16.49 -13.98 41.17
CA ALA A 434 -16.06 -13.82 42.56
C ALA A 434 -14.90 -14.74 42.97
N SER A 435 -14.58 -15.74 42.14
CA SER A 435 -13.50 -16.70 42.35
C SER A 435 -12.88 -17.07 41.01
N ASP A 436 -11.58 -17.36 41.04
CA ASP A 436 -10.76 -17.65 39.87
C ASP A 436 -10.92 -16.65 38.73
N ASN A 437 -10.97 -15.36 39.08
CA ASN A 437 -11.22 -14.27 38.16
C ASN A 437 -9.96 -13.76 37.46
N LEU A 438 -8.76 -14.12 37.91
CA LEU A 438 -7.50 -13.93 37.19
C LEU A 438 -6.79 -15.27 37.08
N LYS A 439 -6.61 -15.77 35.86
CA LYS A 439 -6.02 -17.09 35.57
C LYS A 439 -4.79 -16.94 34.70
N LEU A 440 -3.77 -17.73 35.00
CA LEU A 440 -2.51 -17.81 34.28
C LEU A 440 -2.36 -19.20 33.66
N TYR A 441 -2.01 -19.23 32.37
CA TYR A 441 -1.86 -20.42 31.57
C TYR A 441 -0.46 -20.52 30.97
N ILE A 442 0.07 -21.74 30.91
CA ILE A 442 1.32 -22.09 30.23
C ILE A 442 1.01 -23.19 29.22
N ASN A 443 1.32 -22.97 27.94
CA ASN A 443 1.02 -23.89 26.84
C ASN A 443 -0.44 -24.38 26.82
N GLY A 444 -1.38 -23.49 27.16
CA GLY A 444 -2.81 -23.80 27.22
C GLY A 444 -3.28 -24.52 28.49
N GLU A 445 -2.39 -24.84 29.43
CA GLU A 445 -2.72 -25.46 30.72
C GLU A 445 -2.83 -24.41 31.82
N HIS A 446 -3.89 -24.46 32.64
CA HIS A 446 -4.09 -23.56 33.77
C HIS A 446 -3.12 -23.90 34.92
N VAL A 447 -2.29 -22.95 35.33
CA VAL A 447 -1.22 -23.19 36.33
C VAL A 447 -1.34 -22.38 37.61
N ALA A 448 -2.02 -21.23 37.56
CA ALA A 448 -2.22 -20.38 38.74
C ALA A 448 -3.45 -19.49 38.57
N THR A 449 -4.05 -19.12 39.71
CA THR A 449 -5.26 -18.32 39.79
C THR A 449 -5.18 -17.33 40.95
N SER A 450 -5.96 -16.27 40.89
CA SER A 450 -6.21 -15.35 41.99
C SER A 450 -7.72 -15.11 42.16
N SER A 451 -8.13 -14.70 43.36
CA SER A 451 -9.51 -14.35 43.71
C SER A 451 -9.55 -13.12 44.62
N ASP A 452 -8.55 -12.25 44.49
CA ASP A 452 -8.46 -11.05 45.31
C ASP A 452 -9.68 -10.14 45.06
N PRO A 453 -10.31 -9.56 46.10
CA PRO A 453 -11.48 -8.70 45.93
C PRO A 453 -11.25 -7.47 45.03
N SER A 454 -10.00 -7.01 44.85
CA SER A 454 -9.65 -5.93 43.93
C SER A 454 -9.78 -6.30 42.44
N LEU A 455 -9.97 -7.59 42.15
CA LEU A 455 -10.24 -8.12 40.82
C LEU A 455 -11.74 -8.12 40.47
N LEU A 456 -12.61 -7.54 41.31
CA LEU A 456 -14.02 -7.35 40.96
C LEU A 456 -14.20 -6.07 40.14
N GLY A 457 -14.84 -6.19 38.98
CA GLY A 457 -15.15 -5.06 38.09
C GLY A 457 -14.07 -4.80 37.04
N SER A 458 -13.70 -3.53 36.86
CA SER A 458 -12.81 -3.12 35.77
C SER A 458 -11.34 -3.03 36.17
N ILE A 459 -10.46 -3.17 35.19
CA ILE A 459 -9.03 -2.85 35.32
C ILE A 459 -8.89 -1.36 35.66
N ASN A 460 -8.08 -1.06 36.68
CA ASN A 460 -7.82 0.30 37.11
C ASN A 460 -7.16 1.14 36.00
N ALA A 461 -7.50 2.43 35.94
CA ALA A 461 -6.99 3.31 34.90
C ALA A 461 -5.47 3.53 35.03
N SER A 462 -4.79 3.55 33.88
CA SER A 462 -3.37 3.91 33.75
C SER A 462 -3.21 5.11 32.83
N GLY A 463 -2.22 5.95 33.13
CA GLY A 463 -1.74 7.00 32.22
C GLY A 463 -0.56 6.56 31.34
N GLY A 464 -0.05 5.34 31.55
CA GLY A 464 1.09 4.77 30.82
C GLY A 464 0.68 4.10 29.51
N ARG A 465 1.65 4.01 28.59
CA ARG A 465 1.50 3.24 27.34
C ARG A 465 1.55 1.74 27.64
N PHE A 466 0.93 0.93 26.80
CA PHE A 466 1.11 -0.52 26.86
C PHE A 466 2.49 -0.87 26.34
N THR A 467 3.27 -1.64 27.09
CA THR A 467 4.63 -2.05 26.73
C THR A 467 4.75 -3.56 26.58
N ILE A 468 5.60 -3.97 25.65
CA ILE A 468 6.03 -5.36 25.46
C ILE A 468 7.54 -5.38 25.72
N GLY A 469 8.01 -6.26 26.59
CA GLY A 469 9.44 -6.40 26.89
C GLY A 469 9.99 -5.49 27.99
N ARG A 470 9.16 -4.67 28.66
CA ARG A 470 9.57 -3.88 29.85
C ARG A 470 8.40 -3.49 30.74
N GLU A 471 8.71 -3.05 31.96
CA GLU A 471 7.75 -2.39 32.85
C GLU A 471 7.37 -0.99 32.28
N ALA A 472 6.10 -0.60 32.39
CA ALA A 472 5.59 0.58 31.69
C ALA A 472 5.81 1.92 32.43
N SER A 473 5.91 1.90 33.76
CA SER A 473 5.98 3.09 34.63
C SER A 473 7.40 3.64 34.82
N ILE A 474 8.41 2.77 34.73
CA ILE A 474 9.84 3.02 34.90
C ILE A 474 10.63 2.18 33.88
N PRO A 475 11.74 2.70 33.33
CA PRO A 475 12.57 1.94 32.40
C PRO A 475 13.39 0.87 33.15
N ALA A 476 12.75 -0.25 33.47
CA ALA A 476 13.32 -1.35 34.23
C ALA A 476 12.70 -2.70 33.82
N GLU A 477 13.30 -3.78 34.33
CA GLU A 477 12.84 -5.16 34.13
C GLU A 477 12.70 -5.52 32.65
N PHE A 478 13.69 -5.13 31.85
CA PHE A 478 13.74 -5.47 30.44
C PHE A 478 13.79 -6.98 30.24
N PHE A 479 12.97 -7.47 29.31
CA PHE A 479 12.93 -8.88 28.94
C PHE A 479 14.20 -9.28 28.18
N HIS A 480 14.70 -10.49 28.40
CA HIS A 480 15.84 -11.03 27.66
C HIS A 480 15.43 -12.31 26.91
N GLY A 481 15.36 -12.23 25.58
CA GLY A 481 14.98 -13.33 24.70
C GLY A 481 14.02 -12.88 23.62
N ALA A 482 13.12 -13.77 23.19
CA ALA A 482 12.16 -13.48 22.12
C ALA A 482 10.72 -13.43 22.65
N ILE A 483 9.92 -12.51 22.09
CA ILE A 483 8.46 -12.42 22.27
C ILE A 483 7.83 -12.41 20.88
N ASP A 484 6.80 -13.22 20.69
CA ASP A 484 6.08 -13.35 19.43
C ASP A 484 4.57 -13.46 19.69
N GLU A 485 3.76 -13.18 18.67
CA GLU A 485 2.31 -13.45 18.68
C GLU A 485 1.55 -12.82 19.84
N VAL A 486 1.84 -11.55 20.12
CA VAL A 486 1.16 -10.83 21.19
C VAL A 486 -0.28 -10.54 20.78
N ARG A 487 -1.24 -11.10 21.51
CA ARG A 487 -2.67 -10.95 21.24
C ARG A 487 -3.39 -10.45 22.48
N MET A 488 -4.25 -9.46 22.30
CA MET A 488 -5.04 -8.86 23.37
C MET A 488 -6.51 -8.86 22.99
N PHE A 489 -7.34 -9.53 23.79
CA PHE A 489 -8.78 -9.56 23.65
C PHE A 489 -9.46 -8.80 24.80
N ASP A 490 -10.57 -8.11 24.51
CA ASP A 490 -11.42 -7.45 25.53
C ASP A 490 -12.47 -8.39 26.16
N VAL A 491 -12.29 -9.70 25.99
CA VAL A 491 -13.14 -10.76 26.54
C VAL A 491 -12.30 -11.81 27.25
N ALA A 492 -12.91 -12.48 28.22
CA ALA A 492 -12.34 -13.67 28.85
C ALA A 492 -12.56 -14.88 27.93
N LEU A 493 -11.51 -15.36 27.27
CA LEU A 493 -11.58 -16.55 26.43
C LEU A 493 -11.85 -17.79 27.29
N THR A 494 -12.65 -18.71 26.76
CA THR A 494 -12.77 -20.04 27.35
C THR A 494 -11.47 -20.82 27.15
N GLU A 495 -11.23 -21.83 27.99
CA GLU A 495 -10.04 -22.69 27.89
C GLU A 495 -9.90 -23.34 26.50
N GLU A 496 -11.03 -23.71 25.89
CA GLU A 496 -11.06 -24.29 24.55
C GLU A 496 -10.77 -23.25 23.45
N GLN A 497 -11.32 -22.04 23.53
CA GLN A 497 -10.99 -20.94 22.60
C GLN A 497 -9.50 -20.59 22.68
N LEU A 498 -8.97 -20.49 23.91
CA LEU A 498 -7.57 -20.23 24.17
C LEU A 498 -6.70 -21.30 23.51
N ARG A 499 -6.93 -22.59 23.83
CA ARG A 499 -6.15 -23.71 23.27
C ARG A 499 -6.22 -23.79 21.75
N ARG A 500 -7.36 -23.47 21.14
CA ARG A 500 -7.48 -23.43 19.67
C ARG A 500 -6.71 -22.28 19.03
N SER A 501 -6.47 -21.21 19.79
CA SER A 501 -5.77 -20.03 19.31
C SER A 501 -4.24 -20.16 19.41
N ILE A 502 -3.69 -20.98 20.32
CA ILE A 502 -2.23 -21.00 20.56
C ILE A 502 -1.42 -21.72 19.48
N TYR A 503 -2.03 -22.62 18.71
CA TYR A 503 -1.29 -23.55 17.82
C TYR A 503 -1.19 -23.09 16.36
N GLN A 504 -1.64 -21.88 16.04
CA GLN A 504 -1.56 -21.29 14.70
C GLN A 504 -1.78 -19.77 14.77
N GLU A 505 -1.35 -19.05 13.73
CA GLU A 505 -1.76 -17.65 13.50
C GLU A 505 -3.28 -17.57 13.29
N ILE A 506 -3.89 -16.44 13.65
CA ILE A 506 -5.33 -16.19 13.47
C ILE A 506 -5.60 -15.20 12.33
N GLU A 507 -6.78 -15.31 11.72
CA GLU A 507 -7.25 -14.41 10.66
C GLU A 507 -8.73 -14.03 10.84
N GLN A 508 -9.12 -12.91 10.24
CA GLN A 508 -10.51 -12.49 10.19
C GLN A 508 -11.28 -13.27 9.13
N LYS A 509 -12.26 -14.06 9.56
CA LYS A 509 -13.19 -14.74 8.65
C LYS A 509 -14.60 -14.20 8.85
N SER A 510 -15.04 -13.33 7.93
CA SER A 510 -16.26 -12.55 8.11
C SER A 510 -16.17 -11.70 9.39
N THR A 511 -16.96 -12.00 10.42
CA THR A 511 -16.91 -11.32 11.73
C THR A 511 -16.22 -12.14 12.82
N LYS A 512 -15.75 -13.35 12.51
CA LYS A 512 -15.21 -14.32 13.47
C LYS A 512 -13.68 -14.35 13.45
N VAL A 513 -13.12 -14.80 14.58
CA VAL A 513 -11.70 -15.21 14.67
C VAL A 513 -11.59 -16.65 14.20
N ALA A 514 -10.76 -16.90 13.19
CA ALA A 514 -10.47 -18.25 12.68
C ALA A 514 -8.95 -18.49 12.67
N GLY A 515 -8.54 -19.76 12.61
CA GLY A 515 -7.15 -20.11 12.34
C GLY A 515 -6.75 -19.84 10.89
N SER A 516 -5.50 -19.46 10.63
CA SER A 516 -4.99 -19.23 9.27
C SER A 516 -4.64 -20.52 8.51
N VAL A 517 -4.19 -21.56 9.22
CA VAL A 517 -3.76 -22.84 8.63
C VAL A 517 -4.91 -23.84 8.61
N ILE A 518 -5.61 -23.95 9.74
CA ILE A 518 -6.84 -24.71 9.88
C ILE A 518 -7.98 -23.69 10.02
N PRO A 519 -8.67 -23.31 8.92
CA PRO A 519 -9.59 -22.18 8.86
C PRO A 519 -10.98 -22.46 9.44
N TYR A 520 -10.98 -23.01 10.66
CA TYR A 520 -12.16 -23.13 11.51
C TYR A 520 -12.24 -21.95 12.47
N ASP A 521 -13.46 -21.50 12.70
CA ASP A 521 -13.77 -20.50 13.70
C ASP A 521 -13.30 -21.03 15.07
N ILE A 522 -12.57 -20.20 15.83
CA ILE A 522 -12.02 -20.59 17.13
C ILE A 522 -13.12 -21.00 18.11
N ASP A 523 -14.27 -20.34 18.02
CA ASP A 523 -15.47 -20.62 18.81
C ASP A 523 -16.39 -21.70 18.22
N LYS A 524 -15.94 -22.43 17.19
CA LYS A 524 -16.75 -23.46 16.54
C LYS A 524 -17.28 -24.48 17.56
N ASP A 525 -18.59 -24.70 17.53
CA ASP A 525 -19.32 -25.63 18.40
C ASP A 525 -19.21 -25.28 19.91
N LEU A 526 -18.87 -24.02 20.25
CA LEU A 526 -18.88 -23.47 21.60
C LEU A 526 -20.07 -22.50 21.80
N PRO A 527 -20.60 -22.37 23.03
CA PRO A 527 -21.71 -21.47 23.31
C PRO A 527 -21.29 -19.99 23.33
N GLU A 528 -20.06 -19.68 23.72
CA GLU A 528 -19.51 -18.33 23.74
C GLU A 528 -19.01 -17.93 22.36
N THR A 529 -19.52 -16.81 21.83
CA THR A 529 -19.11 -16.27 20.54
C THR A 529 -17.84 -15.42 20.67
N LEU A 530 -16.86 -15.64 19.80
CA LEU A 530 -15.67 -14.81 19.66
C LEU A 530 -15.71 -14.04 18.33
N LEU A 531 -15.77 -12.71 18.40
CA LEU A 531 -15.76 -11.84 17.22
C LEU A 531 -14.36 -11.25 16.99
N TRP A 532 -14.04 -10.96 15.74
CA TRP A 532 -12.78 -10.29 15.40
C TRP A 532 -12.64 -8.92 16.07
N THR A 533 -13.76 -8.21 16.25
CA THR A 533 -13.77 -6.93 16.99
C THR A 533 -13.40 -7.07 18.47
N ASN A 534 -13.38 -8.29 19.03
CA ASN A 534 -12.87 -8.50 20.38
C ASN A 534 -11.34 -8.48 20.45
N LEU A 535 -10.64 -8.74 19.34
CA LEU A 535 -9.20 -8.64 19.24
C LEU A 535 -8.81 -7.15 19.19
N GLN A 536 -8.33 -6.63 20.32
CA GLN A 536 -8.00 -5.22 20.51
C GLN A 536 -6.60 -4.85 20.01
N ALA A 537 -5.71 -5.84 19.93
CA ALA A 537 -4.39 -5.75 19.32
C ALA A 537 -3.86 -7.14 18.99
N TYR A 538 -3.13 -7.26 17.88
CA TYR A 538 -2.45 -8.47 17.44
C TYR A 538 -1.12 -8.14 16.76
N TYR A 539 0.00 -8.42 17.43
CA TYR A 539 1.35 -8.24 16.93
C TYR A 539 1.98 -9.61 16.64
N PRO A 540 1.91 -10.12 15.39
CA PRO A 540 2.49 -11.40 15.00
C PRO A 540 4.01 -11.37 14.84
N MET A 541 4.64 -10.20 15.01
CA MET A 541 6.09 -9.95 14.84
C MET A 541 6.72 -10.51 13.54
N LYS A 542 5.87 -10.75 12.53
CA LYS A 542 6.19 -11.38 11.24
C LYS A 542 6.69 -10.38 10.21
N GLU A 543 6.15 -9.17 10.28
CA GLU A 543 6.46 -8.05 9.38
C GLU A 543 6.95 -6.88 10.22
N VAL A 544 8.15 -7.01 10.78
CA VAL A 544 8.88 -5.87 11.31
C VAL A 544 9.28 -5.02 10.11
N LYS A 545 8.37 -4.12 9.71
CA LYS A 545 8.51 -3.33 8.49
C LYS A 545 9.78 -2.47 8.51
N THR A 546 10.36 -2.21 9.70
CA THR A 546 11.61 -1.46 9.95
C THR A 546 12.19 -1.74 11.34
N ASN A 547 13.42 -1.27 11.61
CA ASN A 547 14.08 -1.30 12.93
C ASN A 547 13.32 -0.59 14.08
N SER A 548 12.15 0.02 13.82
CA SER A 548 11.44 0.83 14.81
C SER A 548 9.93 0.61 14.89
N ARG A 549 9.29 -0.25 14.08
CA ARG A 549 7.84 -0.51 14.16
C ARG A 549 7.41 -1.95 13.77
N THR A 550 6.34 -2.42 14.40
CA THR A 550 5.59 -3.64 14.03
C THR A 550 4.09 -3.35 13.90
N THR A 551 3.41 -4.07 13.01
CA THR A 551 2.00 -3.83 12.66
C THR A 551 1.04 -4.53 13.62
N ASP A 552 -0.07 -3.87 13.93
CA ASP A 552 -1.25 -4.47 14.57
C ASP A 552 -2.18 -5.05 13.49
N TYR A 553 -2.39 -6.36 13.52
CA TYR A 553 -3.23 -7.08 12.57
C TYR A 553 -4.71 -7.06 12.97
N SER A 554 -5.07 -6.43 14.09
CA SER A 554 -6.46 -6.22 14.50
C SER A 554 -7.16 -5.13 13.68
N SER A 555 -8.48 -4.97 13.87
CA SER A 555 -9.23 -3.85 13.24
C SER A 555 -8.94 -2.48 13.87
N TYR A 556 -8.11 -2.40 14.92
CA TYR A 556 -7.82 -1.16 15.65
C TYR A 556 -6.53 -0.49 15.21
N ASP A 557 -5.69 -1.17 14.42
CA ASP A 557 -4.53 -0.60 13.74
C ASP A 557 -3.59 0.16 14.69
N ARG A 558 -3.38 -0.40 15.89
CA ARG A 558 -2.58 0.20 16.94
C ARG A 558 -1.11 -0.07 16.70
N LEU A 559 -0.51 0.65 15.75
CA LEU A 559 0.92 0.57 15.45
C LEU A 559 1.78 0.57 16.72
N ALA A 560 2.75 -0.34 16.75
CA ALA A 560 3.62 -0.52 17.89
C ALA A 560 5.06 -0.14 17.53
N THR A 561 5.69 0.68 18.38
CA THR A 561 7.02 1.25 18.16
C THR A 561 8.07 0.42 18.91
N LEU A 562 9.08 -0.05 18.20
CA LEU A 562 10.26 -0.74 18.72
C LEU A 562 11.27 0.31 19.18
N TYR A 563 11.90 0.07 20.33
CA TYR A 563 12.95 0.91 20.89
C TYR A 563 14.18 0.05 21.16
N ASN A 564 15.33 0.55 20.70
CA ASN A 564 16.68 -0.01 20.88
C ASN A 564 16.96 -1.40 20.29
N ILE A 565 15.94 -2.07 19.73
CA ILE A 565 16.05 -3.39 19.11
C ILE A 565 17.04 -3.34 17.93
N ALA A 566 18.26 -3.81 18.22
CA ALA A 566 19.40 -3.76 17.29
C ALA A 566 19.72 -5.13 16.66
N THR A 567 19.14 -6.20 17.21
CA THR A 567 19.38 -7.58 16.76
C THR A 567 18.08 -8.28 16.46
N VAL A 568 18.17 -9.24 15.54
CA VAL A 568 17.02 -10.00 15.08
C VAL A 568 17.28 -11.50 15.16
N GLN A 569 16.25 -12.26 15.53
CA GLN A 569 16.26 -13.72 15.58
C GLN A 569 15.40 -14.34 14.44
N PRO A 570 15.52 -15.65 14.17
CA PRO A 570 14.62 -16.34 13.26
C PRO A 570 13.24 -16.61 13.89
N GLN A 571 12.16 -16.43 13.11
CA GLN A 571 10.80 -16.79 13.51
C GLN A 571 10.68 -18.31 13.66
N THR A 572 10.72 -18.78 14.91
CA THR A 572 10.80 -20.19 15.25
C THR A 572 9.76 -20.60 16.28
N ALA A 573 8.83 -19.69 16.64
CA ALA A 573 7.67 -20.04 17.44
C ALA A 573 6.93 -21.19 16.74
N PRO A 574 6.53 -22.25 17.46
CA PRO A 574 6.03 -23.48 16.85
C PRO A 574 4.59 -23.30 16.36
N MET A 575 4.42 -22.62 15.22
CA MET A 575 3.13 -22.35 14.61
C MET A 575 3.17 -22.46 13.07
N PRO A 576 2.32 -23.30 12.45
CA PRO A 576 1.48 -24.30 13.11
C PRO A 576 2.33 -25.43 13.71
N TYR A 577 1.81 -26.16 14.70
CA TYR A 577 2.39 -27.45 15.06
C TYR A 577 2.15 -28.45 13.93
N GLU A 578 3.23 -28.97 13.34
CA GLU A 578 3.17 -30.09 12.41
C GLU A 578 3.26 -31.42 13.17
N THR A 579 2.19 -32.21 13.16
CA THR A 579 2.21 -33.55 13.75
C THR A 579 2.86 -34.54 12.78
N GLN A 580 3.70 -35.45 13.29
CA GLN A 580 4.29 -36.52 12.48
C GLN A 580 3.35 -37.74 12.33
N ALA A 581 2.39 -37.89 13.24
CA ALA A 581 1.39 -38.96 13.25
C ALA A 581 0.16 -38.55 14.08
N ASP A 582 -0.97 -39.24 13.87
CA ASP A 582 -2.15 -39.11 14.70
C ASP A 582 -1.91 -39.69 16.11
N GLY A 583 -2.34 -38.99 17.16
CA GLY A 583 -2.15 -39.43 18.55
C GLY A 583 -2.77 -38.49 19.58
N SER A 584 -2.72 -38.87 20.87
CA SER A 584 -3.10 -37.97 21.96
C SER A 584 -1.99 -36.95 22.17
N TRP A 585 -2.35 -35.67 22.30
CA TRP A 585 -1.42 -34.57 22.55
C TRP A 585 -0.64 -34.68 23.87
N THR A 586 -1.04 -35.58 24.78
CA THR A 586 -0.50 -35.69 26.15
C THR A 586 0.64 -36.70 26.30
N THR A 587 1.15 -37.28 25.20
CA THR A 587 2.22 -38.29 25.23
C THR A 587 3.41 -37.91 24.39
#